data_AF-A0A9D6RT12-F1
#
_entry.id   AF-A0A9D6RT12-F1
#
_cell.length_a   1.000
_cell.length_b   1.000
_cell.length_c   1.000
_cell.angle_alpha   90.00
_cell.angle_beta   90.00
_cell.angle_gamma   90.00
#
_symmetry.space_group_name_H-M   'P 1'
#
loop_
_entity.id
_entity.type
_entity.pdbx_description
1 polymer ?
#
loop_
_entity_poly.entity_id
_entity_poly.type
_entity_poly.pdbx_seq_one_letter_code
_entity_poly.pdbx_strand_id
1 'polypeptide(L)'
;MTKLPRRGFLDWVLSGGVLAVLGWTLYPILRYLFPPSQAASSETNVVAAKLGELAPSSGKVFPFGDHPAILVSTPAGELRAFTAVCTHLQCTVQYRPDEGIIWCACH
;
A
#
# COMPACT_ATOMS: atom_id res chain seq x y z
N MET A 1 11.86 55.45 -0.73
CA MET A 1 10.57 54.73 -0.75
C MET A 1 9.78 55.18 -1.98
N THR A 2 9.89 54.44 -3.08
CA THR A 2 9.06 54.66 -4.27
C THR A 2 7.62 54.32 -3.89
N LYS A 3 6.72 55.31 -3.93
CA LYS A 3 5.30 55.11 -3.67
C LYS A 3 4.75 54.20 -4.76
N LEU A 4 4.28 53.01 -4.39
CA LEU A 4 3.58 52.12 -5.32
C LEU A 4 2.40 52.89 -5.94
N PRO A 5 2.29 52.94 -7.28
CA PRO A 5 1.14 53.56 -7.92
C PRO A 5 -0.12 52.79 -7.52
N ARG A 6 -1.23 53.49 -7.26
CA ARG A 6 -2.49 52.88 -6.76
C ARG A 6 -2.95 51.69 -7.62
N ARG A 7 -2.80 51.79 -8.94
CA ARG A 7 -3.07 50.70 -9.89
C ARG A 7 -2.17 49.47 -9.64
N GLY A 8 -0.87 49.67 -9.46
CA GLY A 8 0.07 48.57 -9.22
C GLY A 8 -0.14 47.89 -7.87
N PHE A 9 -0.59 48.65 -6.86
CA PHE A 9 -1.04 48.06 -5.61
C PHE A 9 -2.29 47.19 -5.81
N LEU A 10 -3.30 47.67 -6.53
CA LEU A 10 -4.51 46.91 -6.84
C LEU A 10 -4.22 45.65 -7.67
N ASP A 11 -3.39 45.76 -8.71
CA ASP A 11 -3.00 44.64 -9.57
C ASP A 11 -2.30 43.55 -8.78
N TRP A 12 -1.45 43.92 -7.81
CA TRP A 12 -0.75 42.98 -6.94
C TRP A 12 -1.72 42.25 -6.00
N VAL A 13 -2.65 42.98 -5.36
CA VAL A 13 -3.65 42.38 -4.46
C VAL A 13 -4.58 41.44 -5.24
N LEU A 14 -5.07 41.86 -6.41
CA LEU A 14 -6.01 41.06 -7.21
C LEU A 14 -5.32 39.80 -7.78
N SER A 15 -4.12 39.95 -8.35
CA SER A 15 -3.37 38.80 -8.89
C SER A 15 -2.95 37.83 -7.79
N GLY A 16 -2.52 38.35 -6.63
CA GLY A 16 -2.21 37.54 -5.46
C GLY A 16 -3.43 36.79 -4.94
N GLY A 17 -4.60 37.44 -4.89
CA GLY A 17 -5.86 36.81 -4.52
C GLY A 17 -6.26 35.67 -5.45
N VAL A 18 -6.15 35.85 -6.76
CA VAL A 18 -6.42 34.79 -7.75
C VAL A 18 -5.47 33.61 -7.57
N LEU A 19 -4.17 33.85 -7.40
CA LEU A 19 -3.18 32.80 -7.15
C LEU A 19 -3.44 32.06 -5.83
N ALA A 20 -3.85 32.77 -4.79
CA ALA A 20 -4.20 32.16 -3.51
C ALA A 20 -5.42 31.23 -3.62
N VAL A 21 -6.46 31.64 -4.34
CA VAL A 21 -7.64 30.79 -4.61
C VAL A 21 -7.27 29.57 -5.45
N LEU A 22 -6.45 29.75 -6.48
CA LEU A 22 -5.93 28.64 -7.29
C LEU A 22 -5.10 27.67 -6.45
N GLY A 23 -4.20 28.17 -5.60
CA GLY A 23 -3.42 27.34 -4.69
C GLY A 23 -4.29 26.57 -3.70
N TRP A 24 -5.28 27.23 -3.10
CA TRP A 24 -6.20 26.63 -2.14
C TRP A 24 -7.08 25.54 -2.74
N THR A 25 -7.49 25.70 -4.00
CA THR A 25 -8.29 24.69 -4.73
C THR A 25 -7.44 23.55 -5.27
N LEU A 26 -6.22 23.81 -5.72
CA LEU A 26 -5.33 22.79 -6.27
C LEU A 26 -4.68 21.92 -5.18
N TYR A 27 -4.46 22.48 -3.98
CA TYR A 27 -3.89 21.77 -2.84
C TYR A 27 -4.64 20.47 -2.48
N PRO A 28 -5.97 20.46 -2.23
CA PRO A 28 -6.69 19.23 -1.89
C PRO A 28 -6.68 18.22 -3.04
N ILE A 29 -6.69 18.67 -4.31
CA ILE A 29 -6.61 17.78 -5.48
C ILE A 29 -5.27 17.04 -5.48
N LEU A 30 -4.17 17.78 -5.35
CA LEU A 30 -2.83 17.18 -5.29
C LEU A 30 -2.69 16.27 -4.06
N ARG A 31 -3.23 16.70 -2.92
CA ARG A 31 -3.15 15.93 -1.68
C ARG A 31 -4.02 14.67 -1.67
N TYR A 32 -5.06 14.63 -2.50
CA TYR A 32 -5.87 13.44 -2.75
C TYR A 32 -5.16 12.47 -3.70
N LEU A 33 -4.53 12.98 -4.78
CA LEU A 33 -3.76 12.16 -5.73
C LEU A 33 -2.48 11.58 -5.11
N PHE A 34 -1.84 12.32 -4.20
CA PHE A 34 -0.64 11.92 -3.49
C PHE A 34 -0.93 11.79 -1.98
N PRO A 35 -1.62 10.72 -1.55
CA PRO A 35 -1.85 10.47 -0.14
C PRO A 35 -0.51 10.19 0.57
N PRO A 36 -0.35 10.60 1.83
CA PRO A 36 0.82 10.27 2.63
C PRO A 36 0.79 8.77 2.90
N SER A 37 1.96 8.24 3.25
CA SER A 37 2.07 6.88 3.78
C SER A 37 1.09 6.71 4.94
N GLN A 38 0.18 5.75 4.81
CA GLN A 38 -0.68 5.33 5.92
C GLN A 38 0.20 4.72 7.01
N ALA A 39 -0.17 4.93 8.28
CA ALA A 39 0.47 4.20 9.36
C ALA A 39 0.17 2.70 9.17
N ALA A 40 1.20 1.87 9.19
CA ALA A 40 1.03 0.43 9.05
C ALA A 40 0.01 -0.07 10.07
N SER A 41 -0.92 -0.92 9.64
CA SER A 41 -1.90 -1.60 10.51
C SER A 41 -1.30 -2.04 11.85
N SER A 42 -2.02 -1.83 12.95
CA SER A 42 -1.56 -2.16 14.32
C SER A 42 -1.39 -3.66 14.60
N GLU A 43 -1.84 -4.52 13.70
CA GLU A 43 -1.82 -5.98 13.85
C GLU A 43 -0.43 -6.53 13.53
N THR A 44 0.48 -6.48 14.50
CA THR A 44 1.84 -7.04 14.39
C THR A 44 1.90 -8.54 14.68
N ASN A 45 0.83 -9.12 15.22
CA ASN A 45 0.75 -10.54 15.56
C ASN A 45 -0.63 -11.09 15.19
N VAL A 46 -0.67 -12.08 14.31
CA VAL A 46 -1.91 -12.75 13.88
C VAL A 46 -1.71 -14.26 13.96
N VAL A 47 -2.76 -14.99 14.34
CA VAL A 47 -2.76 -16.46 14.31
C VAL A 47 -2.84 -16.93 12.85
N ALA A 48 -1.72 -17.42 12.31
CA ALA A 48 -1.65 -17.90 10.93
C ALA A 48 -2.43 -19.23 10.73
N ALA A 49 -2.22 -20.20 11.62
CA ALA A 49 -2.88 -21.50 11.61
C ALA A 49 -2.77 -22.18 12.98
N LYS A 50 -3.66 -23.14 13.25
CA LYS A 50 -3.52 -24.08 14.36
C LYS A 50 -2.57 -25.22 13.97
N LEU A 51 -1.92 -25.84 14.97
CA LEU A 51 -1.12 -27.04 14.74
C LEU A 51 -2.00 -28.15 14.16
N GLY A 52 -1.57 -28.74 13.05
CA GLY A 52 -2.32 -29.78 12.32
C GLY A 52 -3.40 -29.26 11.37
N GLU A 53 -3.57 -27.94 11.23
CA GLU A 53 -4.53 -27.36 10.27
C GLU A 53 -4.03 -27.46 8.82
N LEU A 54 -2.72 -27.31 8.59
CA LEU A 54 -2.12 -27.51 7.27
C LEU A 54 -1.65 -28.95 7.12
N ALA A 55 -2.09 -29.61 6.05
CA ALA A 55 -1.50 -30.86 5.60
C ALA A 55 -0.07 -30.63 5.08
N PRO A 56 0.81 -31.65 5.08
CA PRO A 56 2.09 -31.57 4.38
C PRO A 56 1.89 -31.18 2.91
N SER A 57 2.82 -30.41 2.33
CA SER A 57 2.72 -29.89 0.96
C SER A 57 1.43 -29.09 0.70
N SER A 58 1.04 -28.25 1.65
CA SER A 58 -0.10 -27.33 1.48
C SER A 58 0.29 -25.91 1.87
N GLY A 59 -0.52 -24.94 1.45
CA GLY A 59 -0.35 -23.55 1.83
C GLY A 59 -1.66 -22.85 2.15
N LYS A 60 -1.60 -21.86 3.02
CA LYS A 60 -2.76 -21.07 3.47
C LYS A 60 -2.40 -19.59 3.46
N VAL A 61 -3.21 -18.80 2.77
CA VAL A 61 -3.13 -17.33 2.80
C VAL A 61 -3.97 -16.81 3.96
N PHE A 62 -3.44 -15.83 4.69
CA PHE A 62 -4.10 -15.18 5.82
C PHE A 62 -3.80 -13.68 5.84
N PRO A 63 -4.68 -12.85 6.42
CA PRO A 63 -4.42 -11.42 6.55
C PRO A 63 -3.30 -11.16 7.57
N PHE A 64 -2.32 -10.32 7.22
CA PHE A 64 -1.24 -9.92 8.12
C PHE A 64 -0.89 -8.44 7.93
N GLY A 65 -1.56 -7.61 8.69
CA GLY A 65 -1.47 -6.17 8.52
C GLY A 65 -1.96 -5.69 7.15
N ASP A 66 -1.19 -4.80 6.49
CA ASP A 66 -1.58 -4.22 5.20
C ASP A 66 -1.36 -5.15 3.99
N HIS A 67 -0.68 -6.27 4.18
CA HIS A 67 -0.33 -7.21 3.12
C HIS A 67 -0.71 -8.64 3.51
N PRO A 68 -1.31 -9.43 2.61
CA PRO A 68 -1.57 -10.84 2.92
C PRO A 68 -0.25 -11.59 3.12
N ALA A 69 -0.27 -12.58 3.99
CA ALA A 69 0.83 -13.51 4.21
C ALA A 69 0.41 -14.93 3.83
N ILE A 70 1.40 -15.77 3.50
CA ILE A 70 1.19 -17.17 3.15
C ILE A 70 2.03 -18.05 4.07
N LEU A 71 1.38 -19.04 4.68
CA LEU A 71 2.03 -20.11 5.42
C LEU A 71 2.08 -21.34 4.52
N VAL A 72 3.26 -21.94 4.39
CA VAL A 72 3.52 -23.15 3.59
C VAL A 72 4.01 -24.27 4.50
N SER A 73 3.40 -25.44 4.39
CA SER A 73 3.90 -26.68 4.98
C SER A 73 4.71 -27.43 3.92
N THR A 74 6.00 -27.61 4.17
CA THR A 74 6.89 -28.34 3.26
C THR A 74 6.56 -29.84 3.26
N PRO A 75 7.03 -30.61 2.27
CA PRO A 75 6.88 -32.08 2.28
C PRO A 75 7.49 -32.75 3.53
N ALA A 76 8.50 -32.12 4.14
CA ALA A 76 9.12 -32.59 5.39
C ALA A 76 8.31 -32.21 6.66
N GLY A 77 7.18 -31.51 6.51
CA GLY A 77 6.35 -31.05 7.62
C GLY A 77 6.84 -29.76 8.28
N GLU A 78 7.85 -29.08 7.72
CA GLU A 78 8.30 -27.77 8.22
C GLU A 78 7.31 -26.68 7.81
N LEU A 79 7.08 -25.71 8.69
CA LEU A 79 6.27 -24.54 8.39
C LEU A 79 7.16 -23.36 8.02
N ARG A 80 6.87 -22.74 6.87
CA ARG A 80 7.56 -21.53 6.38
C ARG A 80 6.54 -20.46 6.08
N ALA A 81 6.77 -19.25 6.57
CA ALA A 81 5.90 -18.11 6.35
C ALA A 81 6.56 -17.08 5.43
N PHE A 82 5.79 -16.53 4.50
CA PHE A 82 6.21 -15.50 3.56
C PHE A 82 5.12 -14.44 3.42
N THR A 83 5.44 -13.29 2.82
CA THR A 83 4.39 -12.42 2.27
C THR A 83 3.71 -13.14 1.09
N ALA A 84 2.39 -13.04 1.00
CA ALA A 84 1.61 -13.52 -0.14
C ALA A 84 1.52 -12.46 -1.25
N VAL A 85 2.48 -11.54 -1.33
CA VAL A 85 2.53 -10.46 -2.31
C VAL A 85 3.65 -10.75 -3.32
N CYS A 86 3.26 -10.85 -4.59
CA CYS A 86 4.22 -11.01 -5.68
C CYS A 86 5.15 -9.79 -5.77
N THR A 87 6.46 -10.01 -5.85
CA THR A 87 7.47 -8.95 -5.95
C THR A 87 7.44 -8.19 -7.29
N HIS A 88 6.72 -8.70 -8.29
CA HIS A 88 6.59 -8.04 -9.59
C HIS A 88 5.65 -6.82 -9.53
N LEU A 89 4.36 -7.06 -9.31
CA LEU A 89 3.31 -6.04 -9.29
C LEU A 89 2.25 -6.32 -8.21
N GLN A 90 2.64 -6.98 -7.12
CA GLN A 90 1.83 -7.14 -5.92
C GLN A 90 0.54 -7.97 -6.06
N CYS A 91 0.41 -8.79 -7.12
CA CYS A 91 -0.64 -9.81 -7.20
C CYS A 91 -0.56 -10.73 -5.95
N THR A 92 -1.71 -11.18 -5.44
CA THR A 92 -1.74 -12.18 -4.37
C THR A 92 -1.33 -13.54 -4.92
N VAL A 93 -0.28 -14.14 -4.35
CA VAL A 93 0.22 -15.45 -4.77
C VAL A 93 -0.48 -16.58 -4.01
N GLN A 94 -0.46 -17.78 -4.60
CA GLN A 94 -1.07 -18.99 -4.05
C GLN A 94 -0.02 -20.10 -3.96
N TYR A 95 -0.23 -21.07 -3.08
CA TYR A 95 0.62 -22.26 -3.08
C TYR A 95 0.03 -23.31 -4.02
N ARG A 96 0.88 -23.89 -4.88
CA ARG A 96 0.53 -24.99 -5.77
C ARG A 96 1.12 -26.30 -5.24
N PRO A 97 0.31 -27.19 -4.64
CA PRO A 97 0.77 -28.46 -4.06
C PRO A 97 1.40 -29.41 -5.08
N ASP A 98 0.92 -29.36 -6.32
CA ASP A 98 1.32 -30.22 -7.42
C ASP A 98 2.76 -29.96 -7.90
N GLU A 99 3.20 -28.70 -7.83
CA GLU A 99 4.57 -28.29 -8.19
C GLU A 99 5.43 -27.96 -6.95
N GLY A 100 4.81 -27.80 -5.78
CA GLY A 100 5.49 -27.42 -4.56
C GLY A 100 5.96 -25.95 -4.51
N ILE A 101 5.37 -25.09 -5.34
CA ILE A 101 5.80 -23.69 -5.51
C ILE A 101 4.77 -22.68 -5.02
N ILE A 102 5.24 -21.45 -4.76
CA ILE A 102 4.38 -20.28 -4.66
C ILE A 102 4.19 -19.72 -6.07
N TRP A 103 2.95 -19.70 -6.53
CA TRP A 103 2.58 -19.39 -7.90
C TRP A 103 1.78 -18.08 -7.99
N CYS A 104 2.07 -17.31 -9.03
CA CYS A 104 1.35 -16.09 -9.37
C CYS A 104 0.53 -16.35 -10.64
N ALA A 105 -0.78 -16.07 -10.60
CA ALA A 105 -1.64 -16.22 -11.78
C ALA A 105 -1.42 -15.18 -12.87
N CYS A 106 -0.64 -14.13 -12.58
CA CYS A 106 -0.45 -12.99 -13.46
C CYS A 106 0.56 -13.30 -14.60
N HIS A 107 1.74 -13.87 -14.28
CA HIS A 107 2.73 -14.45 -15.21
C HIS A 107 3.86 -15.13 -14.42
#